data_AF-A0A975FK72-F1
#
_entry.id   AF-A0A975FK72-F1
#
_cell.length_a   1.000
_cell.length_b   1.000
_cell.length_c   1.000
_cell.angle_alpha   90.00
_cell.angle_beta   90.00
_cell.angle_gamma   90.00
#
_symmetry.space_group_name_H-M   'P 1'
#
loop_
_entity.id
_entity.type
_entity.pdbx_description
1 polymer ?
#
loop_
_entity_poly.entity_id
_entity_poly.type
_entity_poly.pdbx_seq_one_letter_code
_entity_poly.pdbx_strand_id
1 'polypeptide(L)' 'MNTSPSLRWQRADHEVHSATLDGEYAGHVVADGAAFTAYDRIGRKVARRGTLRGAQRALDAAARRSARMQLTV' A
#
# COMPACT_ATOMS: atom_id res chain seq x y z
N MET A 1 8.62 4.13 22.17
CA MET A 1 8.41 4.75 20.84
C MET A 1 7.20 4.07 20.21
N ASN A 2 6.09 4.78 20.05
CA ASN A 2 4.88 4.21 19.47
C ASN A 2 4.98 4.30 17.94
N THR A 3 5.73 3.39 17.32
CA THR A 3 5.86 3.34 15.87
C THR A 3 4.52 2.89 15.31
N SER A 4 3.74 3.82 14.75
CA SER A 4 2.57 3.45 13.95
C SER A 4 3.04 2.47 12.86
N PRO A 5 2.35 1.33 12.68
CA PRO A 5 2.75 0.37 11.67
C PRO A 5 2.80 1.08 10.31
N SER A 6 3.98 1.07 9.70
CA SER A 6 4.24 1.74 8.43
C SER A 6 4.59 0.69 7.38
N LEU A 7 4.05 0.90 6.18
CA LEU A 7 4.35 -0.01 5.08
C LEU A 7 5.83 0.07 4.71
N ARG A 8 6.48 -1.09 4.67
CA ARG A 8 7.79 -1.28 4.06
C ARG A 8 7.61 -1.56 2.58
N TRP A 9 8.38 -0.88 1.73
CA TRP A 9 8.23 -0.97 0.28
C TRP A 9 9.43 -1.66 -0.35
N GLN A 10 9.17 -2.53 -1.31
CA GLN A 10 10.20 -3.03 -2.24
C GLN A 10 9.72 -2.90 -3.68
N ARG A 11 10.67 -2.77 -4.60
CA ARG A 11 10.41 -2.90 -6.03
C ARG A 11 10.37 -4.40 -6.37
N ALA A 12 9.23 -4.88 -6.85
CA ALA A 12 9.05 -6.27 -7.26
C ALA A 12 9.36 -6.45 -8.75
N ASP A 13 9.03 -5.43 -9.57
CA ASP A 13 9.31 -5.38 -11.00
C ASP A 13 9.58 -3.92 -11.43
N HIS A 14 9.93 -3.68 -12.70
CA HIS A 14 10.08 -2.34 -13.25
C HIS A 14 8.86 -1.46 -12.96
N GLU A 15 7.67 -2.02 -13.09
CA GLU A 15 6.39 -1.31 -12.95
C GLU A 15 5.67 -1.61 -11.63
N VAL A 16 6.16 -2.57 -10.84
CA VAL A 16 5.45 -3.08 -9.65
C VAL A 16 6.24 -2.83 -8.37
N HIS A 17 5.58 -2.24 -7.38
CA HIS A 17 6.11 -2.00 -6.05
C HIS A 17 5.21 -2.68 -5.02
N SER A 18 5.73 -3.63 -4.24
CA SER A 18 4.96 -4.29 -3.19
C SER A 18 5.18 -3.62 -1.83
N ALA A 19 4.15 -3.68 -1.00
CA ALA A 19 4.16 -3.21 0.37
C ALA A 19 4.02 -4.39 1.33
N THR A 20 4.78 -4.36 2.42
CA THR A 20 4.60 -5.25 3.56
C THR A 20 4.33 -4.46 4.84
N LEU A 21 3.51 -5.03 5.71
CA LEU A 21 3.23 -4.54 7.06
C LEU A 21 3.58 -5.65 8.04
N ASP A 22 4.50 -5.38 8.97
CA ASP A 22 4.95 -6.36 9.96
C ASP A 22 5.36 -7.72 9.36
N GLY A 23 5.95 -7.68 8.15
CA GLY A 23 6.39 -8.87 7.42
C GLY A 23 5.31 -9.54 6.54
N GLU A 24 4.04 -9.16 6.68
CA GLU A 24 2.95 -9.67 5.85
C GLU A 24 2.73 -8.79 4.61
N TYR A 25 2.33 -9.41 3.49
CA TYR A 25 1.92 -8.68 2.30
C TYR A 25 0.70 -7.77 2.56
N ALA A 26 0.85 -6.48 2.29
CA ALA A 26 -0.17 -5.47 2.56
C ALA A 26 -0.82 -4.91 1.29
N GLY A 27 -0.24 -5.19 0.12
CA GLY A 27 -0.72 -4.71 -1.17
C GLY A 27 0.42 -4.32 -2.10
N HIS A 28 0.08 -3.65 -3.20
CA HIS A 28 1.06 -3.25 -4.21
C HIS A 28 0.61 -2.02 -5.00
N VAL A 29 1.55 -1.42 -5.71
CA VAL A 29 1.32 -0.36 -6.68
C VAL A 29 1.84 -0.82 -8.04
N VAL A 30 1.01 -0.67 -9.07
CA VAL A 30 1.36 -0.92 -10.47
C VAL A 30 1.40 0.41 -11.22
N ALA A 31 2.49 0.66 -11.95
CA ALA A 31 2.58 1.73 -12.92
C ALA A 31 2.03 1.25 -14.27
N ASP A 32 1.24 2.07 -14.96
CA ASP A 32 0.71 1.78 -16.30
C ASP A 32 1.20 2.76 -17.37
N GLY A 33 2.38 3.35 -17.16
CA GLY A 33 2.97 4.38 -18.01
C GLY A 33 2.38 5.78 -17.83
N ALA A 34 1.11 5.90 -17.44
CA ALA A 34 0.43 7.19 -17.23
C ALA A 34 0.14 7.49 -15.76
N ALA A 35 -0.03 6.46 -14.94
CA ALA A 35 -0.39 6.60 -13.54
C ALA A 35 0.14 5.43 -12.69
N PHE A 36 -0.05 5.59 -11.38
CA PHE A 36 0.24 4.59 -10.37
C PHE A 36 -1.07 4.18 -9.70
N THR A 37 -1.41 2.90 -9.81
CA THR A 37 -2.62 2.33 -9.21
C THR A 37 -2.24 1.47 -8.01
N ALA A 38 -2.78 1.80 -6.84
CA ALA A 38 -2.59 1.05 -5.60
C ALA A 38 -3.71 0.02 -5.41
N TYR A 39 -3.33 -1.19 -5.03
CA TYR A 39 -4.20 -2.30 -4.70
C TYR A 39 -3.90 -2.79 -3.28
N ASP A 40 -4.93 -3.17 -2.54
CA ASP A 40 -4.79 -3.76 -1.22
C ASP A 40 -4.36 -5.24 -1.29
N ARG A 41 -4.20 -5.87 -0.12
CA ARG A 41 -3.77 -7.28 0.01
C ARG A 41 -4.67 -8.29 -0.71
N ILE A 42 -5.93 -7.95 -0.99
CA ILE A 42 -6.89 -8.83 -1.67
C ILE A 42 -7.13 -8.40 -3.14
N GLY A 43 -6.31 -7.47 -3.65
CA GLY A 43 -6.37 -7.03 -5.04
C GLY A 43 -7.44 -5.97 -5.33
N ARG A 44 -8.09 -5.37 -4.31
CA ARG A 44 -9.04 -4.28 -4.54
C ARG A 44 -8.30 -2.98 -4.77
N LYS A 45 -8.71 -2.25 -5.80
CA LYS A 45 -8.16 -0.93 -6.11
C LYS A 45 -8.47 0.07 -5.00
N VAL A 46 -7.44 0.64 -4.41
CA VAL A 46 -7.52 1.65 -3.34
C VAL A 46 -7.48 3.07 -3.92
N ALA A 47 -6.56 3.32 -4.84
CA ALA A 47 -6.37 4.64 -5.42
C ALA A 47 -5.66 4.58 -6.77
N ARG A 48 -5.85 5.61 -7.60
CA ARG A 48 -5.02 5.92 -8.77
C ARG A 48 -4.46 7.32 -8.61
N ARG A 49 -3.16 7.50 -8.82
CA ARG A 49 -2.45 8.78 -8.63
C ARG A 49 -1.43 9.00 -9.75
N GLY A 50 -1.11 10.26 -10.04
CA GLY A 50 -0.09 10.59 -11.04
C GLY A 50 1.36 10.32 -10.57
N THR A 51 1.58 9.98 -9.30
CA THR A 51 2.91 9.72 -8.74
C THR A 51 2.93 8.46 -7.88
N LEU A 52 4.05 7.74 -7.89
CA LEU A 52 4.29 6.56 -7.05
C LEU A 52 4.09 6.91 -5.57
N ARG A 53 4.71 7.99 -5.10
CA ARG A 53 4.61 8.44 -3.70
C ARG A 53 3.16 8.73 -3.29
N GLY A 54 2.35 9.28 -4.20
CA GLY A 54 0.93 9.52 -3.97
C GLY A 54 0.15 8.21 -3.80
N ALA A 55 0.39 7.22 -4.66
CA ALA A 55 -0.23 5.90 -4.57
C ALA A 55 0.20 5.16 -3.28
N GLN A 56 1.49 5.20 -2.93
CA GLN A 56 2.03 4.62 -1.70
C GLN A 56 1.37 5.20 -0.45
N ARG A 57 1.22 6.53 -0.37
CA ARG A 57 0.54 7.20 0.75
C ARG A 57 -0.93 6.79 0.86
N ALA A 58 -1.62 6.63 -0.27
CA ALA A 58 -3.00 6.19 -0.28
C ALA A 58 -3.13 4.75 0.25
N LEU A 59 -2.20 3.86 -0.12
CA LEU A 59 -2.19 2.50 0.40
C LEU A 59 -1.85 2.45 1.90
N ASP A 60 -0.87 3.22 2.35
CA ASP A 60 -0.50 3.32 3.78
C ASP A 60 -1.68 3.79 4.64
N ALA A 61 -2.44 4.79 4.17
CA ALA A 61 -3.65 5.26 4.84
C ALA A 61 -4.74 4.17 4.90
N ALA A 62 -4.93 3.40 3.81
CA ALA A 62 -5.90 2.32 3.77
C ALA A 62 -5.53 1.14 4.67
N ALA A 63 -4.24 0.77 4.71
CA ALA A 63 -3.71 -0.28 5.57
C ALA A 63 -3.91 0.08 7.06
N ARG A 64 -3.60 1.32 7.46
CA ARG A 64 -3.82 1.80 8.83
C ARG A 64 -5.29 1.78 9.24
N ARG A 65 -6.20 2.16 8.33
CA ARG A 65 -7.64 2.08 8.58
C ARG A 65 -8.09 0.65 8.84
N SER A 66 -7.59 -0.29 8.05
CA SER A 66 -7.93 -1.71 8.18
C SER A 66 -7.39 -2.32 9.47
N ALA A 67 -6.12 -2.04 9.81
CA ALA A 67 -5.51 -2.50 11.06
C ALA A 67 -6.23 -1.96 12.30
N ARG A 68 -6.65 -0.68 12.27
CA ARG A 68 -7.43 -0.09 13.38
C ARG A 68 -8.80 -0.75 13.55
N MET A 69 -9.48 -1.12 12.47
CA MET A 69 -10.77 -1.82 12.54
C MET A 69 -10.62 -3.25 13.10
N GLN A 70 -9.48 -3.92 12.86
CA GLN A 70 -9.20 -5.25 13.40
C GLN A 70 -8.87 -5.24 14.90
N LEU A 71 -8.44 -4.12 15.48
CA LEU A 71 -8.12 -4.02 16.90
C LEU A 71 -9.33 -3.71 17.81
N THR A 72 -10.56 -3.68 17.25
CA THR A 72 -11.79 -3.33 18.00
C THR A 72 -12.63 -4.56 18.36
N VAL A 73 -11.99 -5.70 18.63
CA VAL A 73 -12.66 -6.94 19.09
C VAL A 73 -12.28 -7.28 20.52
#